data_AF-A0A543DVN6-F1
#
_entry.id   AF-A0A543DVN6-F1
#
_cell.length_a   1.000
_cell.length_b   1.000
_cell.length_c   1.000
_cell.angle_alpha   90.00
_cell.angle_beta   90.00
_cell.angle_gamma   90.00
#
_symmetry.space_group_name_H-M   'P 1'
#
loop_
_entity.id
_entity.type
_entity.pdbx_description
1 polymer ?
#
loop_
_entity_poly.entity_id
_entity_poly.type
_entity_poly.pdbx_seq_one_letter_code
_entity_poly.pdbx_strand_id
1 'polypeptide(L)'
;MSRGRTEVPAVDWGEARAQMLARVDDMLGSELPGFPHWADPTTGEWFCTEDGDWTGGAWPGMLWSAAAQTGDDRYRDAARAWCARTSERADRTTAFKGFGFFRSVALGPQAEESHAVGSAAASIDSLQATPLLLWAHGVTGEARYADIARAHTQRVLDLHMREDGSVVRSSELDPATGARPDPGRERGRR
;
A
#
# COMPACT_ATOMS: atom_id res chain seq x y z
N MET A 1 -22.80 15.50 -24.15
CA MET A 1 -22.18 16.69 -23.54
C MET A 1 -20.76 16.33 -23.14
N SER A 2 -19.78 16.72 -23.95
CA SER A 2 -18.36 16.46 -23.69
C SER A 2 -17.87 17.41 -22.60
N ARG A 3 -17.43 16.88 -21.44
CA ARG A 3 -16.77 17.70 -20.43
C ARG A 3 -15.41 18.13 -21.00
N GLY A 4 -15.26 19.44 -21.27
CA GLY A 4 -14.00 20.02 -21.71
C GLY A 4 -12.89 19.62 -20.74
N ARG A 5 -11.85 18.97 -21.24
CA ARG A 5 -10.68 18.60 -20.45
C ARG A 5 -9.92 19.90 -20.17
N THR A 6 -10.01 20.41 -18.95
CA THR A 6 -9.23 21.56 -18.51
C THR A 6 -7.75 21.27 -18.80
N GLU A 7 -7.07 22.15 -19.54
CA GLU A 7 -5.63 22.04 -19.74
C GLU A 7 -4.96 22.15 -18.38
N VAL A 8 -4.31 21.05 -17.96
CA VAL A 8 -3.49 21.04 -16.75
C VAL A 8 -2.20 21.77 -17.11
N PRO A 9 -1.80 22.82 -16.39
CA PRO A 9 -0.56 23.52 -16.65
C PRO A 9 0.63 22.56 -16.58
N ALA A 10 1.67 22.82 -17.38
CA ALA A 10 2.88 22.03 -17.39
C ALA A 10 3.50 22.01 -15.98
N VAL A 11 3.67 20.81 -15.42
CA VAL A 11 4.24 20.61 -14.08
C VAL A 11 5.76 20.67 -14.19
N ASP A 12 6.38 21.54 -13.40
CA ASP A 12 7.83 21.49 -13.16
C ASP A 12 8.13 20.36 -12.16
N TRP A 13 8.58 19.22 -12.69
CA TRP A 13 8.96 18.05 -11.90
C TRP A 13 10.21 18.29 -11.04
N GLY A 14 11.05 19.27 -11.39
CA GLY A 14 12.21 19.66 -10.60
C GLY A 14 11.78 20.32 -9.30
N GLU A 15 10.91 21.32 -9.41
CA GLU A 15 10.35 22.05 -8.28
C GLU A 15 9.47 21.16 -7.39
N ALA A 16 8.57 20.36 -7.99
CA ALA A 16 7.73 19.43 -7.23
C ALA A 16 8.55 18.43 -6.41
N ARG A 17 9.67 17.95 -6.96
CA ARG A 17 10.62 17.08 -6.24
C ARG A 17 11.28 17.82 -5.08
N ALA A 18 11.74 19.05 -5.30
CA ALA A 18 12.40 19.85 -4.26
C ALA A 18 11.45 20.09 -3.08
N GLN A 19 10.18 20.43 -3.34
CA GLN A 19 9.16 20.60 -2.30
C GLN A 19 8.90 19.30 -1.53
N MET A 20 8.82 18.16 -2.22
CA MET A 20 8.66 16.86 -1.55
C MET A 20 9.85 16.52 -0.65
N LEU A 21 11.08 16.74 -1.11
CA LEU A 21 12.28 16.52 -0.30
C LEU A 21 12.33 17.44 0.92
N ALA A 22 11.99 18.73 0.75
CA ALA A 22 11.91 19.67 1.86
C ALA A 22 10.90 19.23 2.92
N ARG A 23 9.75 18.67 2.52
CA ARG A 23 8.77 18.12 3.47
C ARG A 23 9.27 16.86 4.16
N VAL A 24 9.99 15.98 3.46
CA VAL A 24 10.62 14.81 4.07
C VAL A 24 11.66 15.25 5.10
N ASP A 25 12.44 16.28 4.82
CA ASP A 25 13.43 16.84 5.75
C ASP A 25 12.80 17.43 7.01
N ASP A 26 11.74 18.21 6.85
CA ASP A 26 10.95 18.74 7.95
C ASP A 26 10.40 17.62 8.85
N MET A 27 9.84 16.56 8.25
CA MET A 27 9.35 15.40 8.98
C MET A 27 10.46 14.61 9.69
N LEU A 28 11.64 14.47 9.07
CA LEU A 28 12.80 13.83 9.70
C LEU A 28 13.35 14.63 10.90
N GLY A 29 13.31 15.96 10.82
CA GLY A 29 13.68 16.85 11.92
C GLY A 29 12.64 16.91 13.04
N SER A 30 11.41 16.47 12.78
CA SER A 30 10.33 16.42 13.77
C SER A 30 10.34 15.11 14.57
N GLU A 31 10.03 15.20 15.87
CA GLU A 31 9.80 14.01 16.70
C GLU A 31 8.40 13.47 16.45
N LEU A 32 8.26 12.64 15.41
CA LEU A 32 7.01 11.95 15.11
C LEU A 32 6.71 10.90 16.20
N PRO A 33 5.55 10.98 16.90
CA PRO A 33 5.22 10.05 17.98
C PRO A 33 4.92 8.62 17.47
N GLY A 34 4.72 8.44 16.17
CA GLY A 34 4.45 7.16 15.53
C GLY A 34 4.54 7.27 14.00
N PHE A 35 4.05 6.25 13.30
CA PHE A 35 3.95 6.26 11.86
C PHE A 35 2.90 7.28 11.38
N PRO A 36 3.27 8.21 10.48
CA PRO A 36 2.33 9.17 9.90
C PRO A 36 1.16 8.46 9.19
N HIS A 37 -0.07 8.89 9.48
CA HIS A 37 -1.28 8.33 8.90
C HIS A 37 -1.98 9.35 7.98
N TRP A 38 -2.30 10.51 8.52
CA TRP A 38 -2.84 11.66 7.78
C TRP A 38 -2.41 12.95 8.48
N ALA A 39 -2.46 14.07 7.76
CA ALA A 39 -2.19 15.39 8.32
C ALA A 39 -3.43 16.26 8.26
N ASP A 40 -3.62 17.12 9.26
CA ASP A 40 -4.63 18.18 9.19
C ASP A 40 -4.29 19.13 8.02
N PRO A 41 -5.22 19.37 7.08
CA PRO A 41 -4.94 20.16 5.89
C PRO A 41 -4.76 21.66 6.17
N THR A 42 -5.16 22.12 7.36
CA THR A 42 -5.08 23.53 7.78
C THR A 42 -3.82 23.77 8.61
N THR A 43 -3.52 22.89 9.56
CA THR A 43 -2.37 23.06 10.48
C THR A 43 -1.12 22.34 10.01
N GLY A 44 -1.25 21.31 9.17
CA GLY A 44 -0.14 20.46 8.74
C GLY A 44 0.35 19.47 9.80
N GLU A 45 -0.34 19.38 10.95
CA GLU A 45 -0.02 18.48 12.05
C GLU A 45 -0.34 17.03 11.68
N TRP A 46 0.59 16.11 11.99
CA TRP A 46 0.46 14.69 11.68
C TRP A 46 -0.28 13.93 12.76
N PHE A 47 -1.39 13.30 12.36
CA PHE A 47 -1.94 12.19 13.11
C PHE A 47 -1.09 10.94 12.85
N CYS A 48 -0.61 10.30 13.92
CA CYS A 48 0.27 9.14 13.86
C CYS A 48 -0.38 7.90 14.49
N THR A 49 0.04 6.73 14.02
CA THR A 49 -0.33 5.42 14.57
C THR A 49 0.90 4.73 15.14
N GLU A 50 0.73 3.98 16.22
CA GLU A 50 1.85 3.28 16.87
C GLU A 50 2.41 2.16 15.97
N ASP A 51 1.52 1.36 15.36
CA ASP A 51 1.86 0.18 14.57
C ASP A 51 1.85 0.41 13.04
N GLY A 52 1.60 1.64 12.60
CA GLY A 52 1.56 2.02 11.18
C GLY A 52 0.22 1.87 10.47
N ASP A 53 -0.70 1.07 11.01
CA ASP A 53 -1.92 0.69 10.31
C ASP A 53 -1.68 0.33 8.80
N TRP A 54 -2.60 0.67 7.90
CA TRP A 54 -2.46 0.40 6.46
C TRP A 54 -1.55 1.42 5.74
N THR A 55 -1.14 2.52 6.39
CA THR A 55 -0.28 3.56 5.79
C THR A 55 1.19 3.45 6.22
N GLY A 56 1.52 2.57 7.15
CA GLY A 56 2.81 2.54 7.84
C GLY A 56 4.02 2.40 6.91
N GLY A 57 3.83 1.84 5.72
CA GLY A 57 4.87 1.75 4.72
C GLY A 57 5.11 3.00 3.87
N ALA A 58 4.18 3.96 3.87
CA ALA A 58 4.32 5.18 3.08
C ALA A 58 5.54 6.00 3.52
N TRP A 59 5.74 6.16 4.83
CA TRP A 59 6.84 6.98 5.36
C TRP A 59 8.23 6.40 5.08
N PRO A 60 8.56 5.14 5.43
CA PRO A 60 9.83 4.55 5.04
C PRO A 60 10.03 4.48 3.52
N GLY A 61 8.95 4.33 2.73
CA GLY A 61 9.02 4.38 1.28
C GLY A 61 9.41 5.76 0.72
N MET A 62 8.93 6.84 1.34
CA MET A 62 9.37 8.20 1.01
C MET A 62 10.84 8.41 1.35
N LEU A 63 11.32 7.87 2.48
CA LEU A 63 12.73 7.93 2.88
C LEU A 63 13.65 7.18 1.91
N TRP A 64 13.27 5.97 1.48
CA TRP A 64 14.02 5.24 0.46
C TRP A 64 14.04 5.97 -0.90
N SER A 65 12.90 6.58 -1.27
CA SER A 65 12.81 7.39 -2.49
C SER A 65 13.69 8.63 -2.40
N ALA A 66 13.78 9.27 -1.24
CA ALA A 66 14.68 10.40 -1.00
C ALA A 66 16.15 9.95 -1.09
N ALA A 67 16.51 8.82 -0.45
CA ALA A 67 17.85 8.25 -0.51
C ALA A 67 18.31 7.90 -1.93
N ALA A 68 17.42 7.35 -2.75
CA ALA A 68 17.71 7.00 -4.14
C ALA A 68 17.94 8.25 -5.01
N GLN A 69 17.26 9.35 -4.70
CA GLN A 69 17.36 10.59 -5.47
C GLN A 69 18.56 11.46 -5.06
N THR A 70 18.89 11.49 -3.77
CA THR A 70 19.94 12.37 -3.23
C THR A 70 21.28 11.67 -3.08
N GLY A 71 21.28 10.34 -2.90
CA GLY A 71 22.46 9.58 -2.52
C GLY A 71 22.84 9.71 -1.04
N ASP A 72 22.11 10.49 -0.24
CA ASP A 72 22.43 10.79 1.15
C ASP A 72 22.05 9.64 2.10
N ASP A 73 23.03 9.18 2.87
CA ASP A 73 22.94 8.01 3.75
C ASP A 73 21.93 8.21 4.89
N ARG A 74 21.72 9.45 5.36
CA ARG A 74 20.80 9.73 6.46
C ARG A 74 19.37 9.24 6.19
N TYR A 75 18.95 9.32 4.93
CA TYR A 75 17.63 8.84 4.51
C TYR A 75 17.57 7.31 4.53
N ARG A 76 18.66 6.62 4.16
CA ARG A 76 18.71 5.15 4.23
C ARG A 76 18.70 4.68 5.67
N ASP A 77 19.45 5.33 6.53
CA ASP A 77 19.51 4.98 7.96
C ASP A 77 18.15 5.19 8.63
N ALA A 78 17.51 6.33 8.38
CA ALA A 78 16.15 6.58 8.83
C ALA A 78 15.15 5.56 8.25
N ALA A 79 15.22 5.26 6.95
CA ALA A 79 14.35 4.27 6.32
C ALA A 79 14.49 2.90 6.98
N ARG A 80 15.72 2.44 7.25
CA ARG A 80 15.99 1.17 7.95
C ARG A 80 15.41 1.18 9.36
N ALA A 81 15.60 2.25 10.12
CA ALA A 81 15.06 2.37 11.48
C ALA A 81 13.53 2.28 11.50
N TRP A 82 12.85 2.97 10.59
CA TRP A 82 11.40 2.92 10.48
C TRP A 82 10.88 1.59 9.93
N CYS A 83 11.59 0.95 9.00
CA CYS A 83 11.26 -0.39 8.53
C CYS A 83 11.32 -1.42 9.66
N ALA A 84 12.33 -1.35 10.54
CA ALA A 84 12.45 -2.28 11.67
C ALA A 84 11.21 -2.25 12.57
N ARG A 85 10.61 -1.07 12.78
CA ARG A 85 9.37 -0.90 13.54
C ARG A 85 8.15 -1.58 12.90
N THR A 86 8.16 -1.83 11.59
CA THR A 86 7.05 -2.52 10.91
C THR A 86 7.04 -4.03 11.12
N SER A 87 8.14 -4.60 11.65
CA SER A 87 8.24 -6.04 11.94
C SER A 87 7.17 -6.51 12.93
N GLU A 88 6.78 -5.67 13.88
CA GLU A 88 5.71 -5.96 14.85
C GLU A 88 4.34 -6.20 14.20
N ARG A 89 4.15 -5.71 12.96
CA ARG A 89 2.92 -5.90 12.18
C ARG A 89 2.97 -7.13 11.28
N ALA A 90 4.13 -7.80 11.15
CA ALA A 90 4.31 -8.92 10.22
C ALA A 90 3.31 -10.06 10.50
N ASP A 91 3.01 -10.29 11.77
CA ASP A 91 2.10 -11.35 12.22
C ASP A 91 0.61 -10.98 12.12
N ARG A 92 0.26 -9.74 11.74
CA ARG A 92 -1.14 -9.30 11.71
C ARG A 92 -1.91 -9.88 10.53
N THR A 93 -3.02 -10.51 10.82
CA THR A 93 -4.04 -10.95 9.86
C THR A 93 -4.71 -9.75 9.15
N THR A 94 -4.18 -9.29 8.01
CA THR A 94 -4.77 -8.20 7.22
C THR A 94 -4.48 -8.30 5.72
N ALA A 95 -5.42 -7.82 4.88
CA ALA A 95 -5.24 -7.69 3.44
C ALA A 95 -4.28 -6.54 3.06
N PHE A 96 -4.01 -5.63 3.99
CA PHE A 96 -3.19 -4.43 3.75
C PHE A 96 -1.69 -4.62 4.03
N LYS A 97 -1.22 -5.87 4.23
CA LYS A 97 0.22 -6.18 4.38
C LYS A 97 1.04 -5.63 3.21
N GLY A 98 0.48 -5.67 1.99
CA GLY A 98 1.10 -5.07 0.81
C GLY A 98 1.48 -3.61 1.03
N PHE A 99 0.56 -2.75 1.47
CA PHE A 99 0.85 -1.33 1.70
C PHE A 99 1.93 -1.11 2.77
N GLY A 100 1.85 -1.85 3.87
CA GLY A 100 2.80 -1.74 4.97
C GLY A 100 4.21 -2.19 4.58
N PHE A 101 4.34 -3.33 3.92
CA PHE A 101 5.65 -3.94 3.64
C PHE A 101 6.21 -3.57 2.27
N PHE A 102 5.41 -3.52 1.20
CA PHE A 102 5.90 -3.20 -0.14
C PHE A 102 6.45 -1.76 -0.22
N ARG A 103 5.82 -0.82 0.48
CA ARG A 103 6.28 0.58 0.52
C ARG A 103 7.39 0.80 1.54
N SER A 104 7.41 0.05 2.65
CA SER A 104 8.56 0.07 3.59
C SER A 104 9.81 -0.52 2.97
N VAL A 105 9.68 -1.65 2.30
CA VAL A 105 10.79 -2.47 1.80
C VAL A 105 11.09 -2.07 0.36
N ALA A 106 11.64 -0.87 0.18
CA ALA A 106 12.45 -0.61 -1.00
C ALA A 106 13.88 -1.14 -0.73
N LEU A 107 14.12 -2.39 -1.16
CA LEU A 107 15.42 -3.04 -1.40
C LEU A 107 16.32 -3.34 -0.18
N GLY A 108 16.23 -4.57 0.38
CA GLY A 108 17.24 -5.20 1.26
C GLY A 108 16.78 -6.53 1.90
N PRO A 109 17.68 -7.50 2.21
CA PRO A 109 17.47 -8.90 1.77
C PRO A 109 16.95 -9.95 2.79
N GLN A 110 16.13 -9.63 3.82
CA GLN A 110 15.81 -10.64 4.85
C GLN A 110 14.44 -10.50 5.56
N ALA A 111 13.31 -10.52 4.86
CA ALA A 111 12.01 -10.47 5.55
C ALA A 111 11.10 -11.65 5.15
N GLU A 112 11.22 -12.76 5.89
CA GLU A 112 10.36 -13.94 5.83
C GLU A 112 9.06 -13.81 6.66
N GLU A 113 8.01 -14.40 6.08
CA GLU A 113 6.85 -15.17 6.58
C GLU A 113 6.03 -14.76 7.82
N SER A 114 4.69 -14.63 7.65
CA SER A 114 3.67 -15.44 8.37
C SER A 114 2.20 -15.14 7.94
N HIS A 115 1.31 -16.09 8.23
CA HIS A 115 0.04 -16.44 7.57
C HIS A 115 -1.29 -15.92 8.20
N ALA A 116 -2.33 -15.96 7.36
CA ALA A 116 -3.79 -16.08 7.60
C ALA A 116 -4.66 -14.81 7.77
N VAL A 117 -5.74 -14.71 6.96
CA VAL A 117 -6.85 -13.73 7.09
C VAL A 117 -8.23 -14.40 6.99
N GLY A 118 -9.17 -13.97 7.85
CA GLY A 118 -10.58 -14.38 7.88
C GLY A 118 -11.47 -13.79 6.77
N SER A 119 -12.70 -14.28 6.64
CA SER A 119 -13.10 -15.07 5.45
C SER A 119 -14.23 -14.54 4.55
N ALA A 120 -14.59 -13.24 4.51
CA ALA A 120 -15.83 -12.85 3.79
C ALA A 120 -15.88 -11.48 3.07
N ALA A 121 -14.77 -10.74 2.94
CA ALA A 121 -14.77 -9.48 2.18
C ALA A 121 -13.49 -9.33 1.34
N ALA A 122 -13.65 -8.88 0.09
CA ALA A 122 -12.55 -8.58 -0.83
C ALA A 122 -12.53 -7.09 -1.20
N SER A 123 -11.34 -6.50 -1.26
CA SER A 123 -11.10 -5.13 -1.72
C SER A 123 -10.08 -5.14 -2.86
N ILE A 124 -10.26 -4.23 -3.83
CA ILE A 124 -9.28 -4.01 -4.90
C ILE A 124 -7.90 -3.65 -4.36
N ASP A 125 -7.84 -2.97 -3.21
CA ASP A 125 -6.59 -2.52 -2.59
C ASP A 125 -5.69 -3.69 -2.20
N SER A 126 -6.26 -4.88 -1.97
CA SER A 126 -5.49 -6.11 -1.71
C SER A 126 -4.57 -6.50 -2.88
N LEU A 127 -4.78 -5.97 -4.09
CA LEU A 127 -3.91 -6.19 -5.24
C LEU A 127 -2.47 -5.71 -4.97
N GLN A 128 -2.28 -4.75 -4.06
CA GLN A 128 -0.95 -4.29 -3.67
C GLN A 128 -0.12 -5.35 -2.91
N ALA A 129 -0.73 -6.46 -2.48
CA ALA A 129 0.02 -7.60 -1.96
C ALA A 129 0.71 -8.42 -3.07
N THR A 130 0.23 -8.36 -4.32
CA THR A 130 0.78 -9.14 -5.45
C THR A 130 2.25 -8.83 -5.70
N PRO A 131 2.70 -7.56 -5.82
CA PRO A 131 4.11 -7.26 -6.03
C PRO A 131 5.02 -7.75 -4.89
N LEU A 132 4.55 -7.73 -3.65
CA LEU A 132 5.30 -8.26 -2.50
C LEU A 132 5.52 -9.77 -2.61
N LEU A 133 4.49 -10.52 -3.01
CA LEU A 133 4.60 -11.96 -3.23
C LEU A 133 5.51 -12.30 -4.42
N LEU A 134 5.46 -11.52 -5.51
CA LEU A 134 6.36 -11.69 -6.65
C LEU A 134 7.83 -11.38 -6.28
N TRP A 135 8.05 -10.37 -5.43
CA TRP A 135 9.37 -10.10 -4.87
C TRP A 135 9.86 -11.27 -4.00
N ALA A 136 9.00 -11.80 -3.11
CA ALA A 136 9.33 -12.96 -2.26
C ALA A 136 9.71 -14.18 -3.10
N HIS A 137 9.00 -14.44 -4.20
CA HIS A 137 9.38 -15.46 -5.18
C HIS A 137 10.79 -15.20 -5.75
N GLY A 138 11.09 -13.96 -6.16
CA GLY A 138 12.40 -13.60 -6.73
C GLY A 138 13.57 -13.77 -5.75
N VAL A 139 13.34 -13.57 -4.45
CA VAL A 139 14.39 -13.71 -3.40
C VAL A 139 14.54 -15.16 -2.93
N THR A 140 13.43 -15.86 -2.69
CA THR A 140 13.45 -17.21 -2.11
C THR A 140 13.58 -18.32 -3.16
N GLY A 141 13.19 -18.05 -4.41
CA GLY A 141 13.06 -19.04 -5.47
C GLY A 141 11.81 -19.94 -5.34
N GLU A 142 10.99 -19.75 -4.30
CA GLU A 142 9.86 -20.63 -4.05
C GLU A 142 8.66 -20.33 -4.96
N ALA A 143 8.21 -21.34 -5.71
CA ALA A 143 7.12 -21.19 -6.67
C ALA A 143 5.77 -20.79 -6.03
N ARG A 144 5.51 -21.22 -4.79
CA ARG A 144 4.24 -20.95 -4.07
C ARG A 144 3.89 -19.47 -4.02
N TYR A 145 4.88 -18.58 -3.89
CA TYR A 145 4.60 -17.14 -3.82
C TYR A 145 4.11 -16.59 -5.17
N ALA A 146 4.70 -17.02 -6.29
CA ALA A 146 4.25 -16.63 -7.63
C ALA A 146 2.85 -17.19 -7.96
N ASP A 147 2.58 -18.43 -7.53
CA ASP A 147 1.28 -19.07 -7.73
C ASP A 147 0.16 -18.34 -6.97
N ILE A 148 0.40 -18.01 -5.70
CA ILE A 148 -0.54 -17.22 -4.88
C ILE A 148 -0.74 -15.84 -5.50
N ALA A 149 0.33 -15.16 -5.93
CA ALA A 149 0.25 -13.85 -6.56
C ALA A 149 -0.62 -13.86 -7.84
N ARG A 150 -0.45 -14.88 -8.68
CA ARG A 150 -1.24 -15.07 -9.91
C ARG A 150 -2.71 -15.35 -9.59
N ALA A 151 -2.97 -16.30 -8.70
CA ALA A 151 -4.33 -16.67 -8.30
C ALA A 151 -5.08 -15.48 -7.67
N HIS A 152 -4.41 -14.74 -6.77
CA HIS A 152 -4.96 -13.54 -6.14
C HIS A 152 -5.28 -12.45 -7.16
N THR A 153 -4.35 -12.18 -8.09
CA THR A 153 -4.55 -11.18 -9.14
C THR A 153 -5.75 -11.53 -10.03
N GLN A 154 -5.84 -12.79 -10.49
CA GLN A 154 -6.98 -13.23 -11.29
C GLN A 154 -8.29 -13.06 -10.52
N ARG A 155 -8.32 -13.49 -9.25
CA ARG A 155 -9.52 -13.38 -8.40
C ARG A 155 -9.95 -11.93 -8.21
N VAL A 156 -9.00 -11.02 -7.99
CA VAL A 156 -9.26 -9.59 -7.85
C VAL A 156 -9.81 -9.01 -9.15
N LEU A 157 -9.30 -9.41 -10.32
CA LEU A 157 -9.84 -8.97 -11.61
C LEU A 157 -11.27 -9.48 -11.81
N ASP A 158 -11.53 -10.76 -11.59
CA ASP A 158 -12.86 -11.38 -11.75
C ASP A 158 -13.91 -10.75 -10.83
N LEU A 159 -13.50 -10.33 -9.64
CA LEU A 159 -14.35 -9.59 -8.75
C LEU A 159 -14.45 -8.14 -9.24
N HIS A 160 -13.37 -7.39 -9.15
CA HIS A 160 -13.44 -5.94 -9.11
C HIS A 160 -13.53 -5.29 -10.50
N MET A 161 -13.12 -5.96 -11.58
CA MET A 161 -13.16 -5.38 -12.92
C MET A 161 -14.47 -5.69 -13.64
N ARG A 162 -15.15 -4.65 -14.14
CA ARG A 162 -16.34 -4.78 -14.99
C ARG A 162 -15.94 -4.87 -16.47
N GLU A 163 -16.85 -5.35 -17.31
CA GLU A 163 -16.65 -5.48 -18.76
C GLU A 163 -16.32 -4.13 -19.45
N ASP A 164 -16.84 -3.02 -18.92
CA ASP A 164 -16.56 -1.67 -19.42
C ASP A 164 -15.21 -1.09 -18.95
N GLY A 165 -14.41 -1.89 -18.22
CA GLY A 165 -13.13 -1.50 -17.65
C GLY A 165 -13.24 -0.68 -16.35
N SER A 166 -14.45 -0.40 -15.86
CA SER A 166 -14.63 0.25 -14.56
C SER A 166 -14.40 -0.72 -13.40
N VAL A 167 -14.05 -0.18 -12.23
CA VAL A 167 -13.65 -0.99 -11.06
C VAL A 167 -14.65 -0.83 -9.91
N VAL A 168 -14.97 -1.95 -9.24
CA VAL A 168 -15.73 -2.01 -7.99
C VAL A 168 -14.74 -1.92 -6.82
N ARG A 169 -14.94 -0.99 -5.89
CA ARG A 169 -14.01 -0.78 -4.76
C ARG A 169 -13.93 -2.00 -3.83
N SER A 170 -15.07 -2.54 -3.41
CA SER A 170 -15.17 -3.64 -2.45
C SER A 170 -16.25 -4.63 -2.84
N SER A 171 -16.17 -5.87 -2.38
CA SER A 171 -17.13 -6.92 -2.68
C SER A 171 -17.34 -7.83 -1.48
N GLU A 172 -18.61 -8.04 -1.15
CA GLU A 172 -19.01 -9.07 -0.21
C GLU A 172 -18.94 -10.43 -0.90
N LEU A 173 -18.43 -11.42 -0.18
CA LEU A 173 -18.32 -12.79 -0.64
C LEU A 173 -19.13 -13.69 0.29
N ASP A 174 -19.76 -14.70 -0.28
CA ASP A 174 -20.33 -15.78 0.50
C ASP A 174 -19.20 -16.51 1.22
N PRO A 175 -19.22 -16.63 2.57
CA PRO A 175 -18.11 -17.19 3.34
C PRO A 175 -17.93 -18.71 3.16
N ALA A 176 -18.95 -19.42 2.65
CA ALA A 176 -18.90 -20.85 2.42
C ALA A 176 -18.35 -21.19 1.03
N THR A 177 -18.64 -20.36 0.03
CA THR A 177 -18.28 -20.62 -1.38
C THR A 177 -17.21 -19.67 -1.92
N GLY A 178 -16.95 -18.55 -1.24
CA GLY A 178 -16.09 -17.47 -1.70
C GLY A 178 -16.63 -16.73 -2.94
N ALA A 179 -17.86 -17.03 -3.40
CA ALA A 179 -18.47 -16.44 -4.58
C ALA A 179 -19.15 -15.10 -4.26
N ARG A 180 -19.38 -14.28 -5.28
CA ARG A 180 -20.23 -13.10 -5.13
C ARG A 180 -21.69 -13.54 -4.94
N PRO A 181 -22.45 -12.92 -4.02
CA PRO A 181 -23.89 -13.09 -3.97
C PRO A 181 -24.53 -12.68 -5.31
N ASP A 182 -25.60 -13.39 -5.69
CA ASP A 182 -26.35 -13.11 -6.92
C ASP A 182 -26.86 -11.65 -6.94
N PRO A 183 -26.59 -10.85 -8.00
CA PRO A 183 -27.02 -9.45 -8.11
C PRO A 183 -28.52 -9.20 -7.85
N GLY A 184 -29.36 -10.24 -7.97
CA GLY A 184 -30.78 -10.18 -7.68
C GLY A 184 -31.17 -9.98 -6.21
N ARG A 185 -30.25 -10.18 -5.25
CA ARG A 185 -30.56 -10.10 -3.80
C ARG A 185 -30.37 -8.71 -3.18
N GLU A 186 -29.69 -7.78 -3.85
CA GLU A 186 -29.40 -6.43 -3.33
C GLU A 186 -30.52 -5.40 -3.54
N ARG A 187 -31.56 -5.69 -4.34
CA ARG A 187 -32.73 -4.80 -4.50
C ARG A 187 -33.71 -4.87 -3.32
N GLY A 188 -33.21 -4.81 -2.09
CA GLY A 188 -34.01 -5.05 -0.91
C GLY A 188 -33.43 -4.50 0.38
N ARG A 189 -32.82 -3.30 0.37
CA ARG A 189 -32.64 -2.42 1.54
C ARG A 189 -32.21 -1.04 1.04
N ARG A 190 -33.16 -0.09 1.06
CA ARG A 190 -32.91 1.35 0.99
C ARG A 190 -32.60 1.86 2.38
#